data_AF-A0A1C7MLL4-F1
#
_entry.id   AF-A0A1C7MLL4-F1
#
_cell.length_a   1.000
_cell.length_b   1.000
_cell.length_c   1.000
_cell.angle_alpha   90.00
_cell.angle_beta   90.00
_cell.angle_gamma   90.00
#
_symmetry.space_group_name_H-M   'P 1'
#
loop_
_entity.id
_entity.type
_entity.pdbx_description
1 polymer ?
#
loop_
_entity_poly.entity_id
_entity_poly.type
_entity_poly.pdbx_seq_one_letter_code
_entity_poly.pdbx_strand_id
1 'polypeptide(L)'
;MPPTVDLQQRPTPDVPPPYTFTPSDGDFYIVDVTSRHKPNVELLKDHFLHEGRLSEEQALFILEETIAMMNNEPNMLRVESPVTVCGDVHGQYYDLMKIFDPPVGGTLADNNFLFLGDYVDRGCFGIECLLYLYSLKLCHPLRVFLLRGNHECRHLTEYFTFKRECMHKYSTSVYDACIRSFQALPVAALVDDKFFCVHGGISPHLHTLQDIEELNRFDEPASQGLLCDLLWADPIPNFGHEQEPSREYPNGIQQGVLWIDNHTRGCSYYFTYEAACKFLESNKLLGIFRGHEAKDAGYTMYRKTPTKKFPSVITIFSAPNYLDAYHNKAAVIRYQDRNIIIRQFNATSHPYWLPNFMDAFTWSLPFVGAKITEMLLAILSVCSDQELGSVSSEEDDAERAYAVEEDEEENDTRTIADLALTPSEISQRRQEIKNKILAVGRMQRVFQLLRLGAYLTCLPQDTPSHILTQRRSRERHRACTCRAGVPRAGSPTSWPGGFAAPDALGVQGTQMRRYIKSFDDARQSDLANERMPRFNYTAAHELPLVPSMRIPGLAEEGGEGGPTSMEALIKKALEEEGLGDGGMVERLANRIAGGRTHGRPRALKRFETAP
;
A
#
# COMPACT_ATOMS: atom_id res chain seq x y z
N MET A 1 -35.63 -33.28 -3.25
CA MET A 1 -35.18 -31.90 -3.52
C MET A 1 -33.78 -31.77 -2.95
N PRO A 2 -32.80 -31.19 -3.66
CA PRO A 2 -31.54 -30.82 -3.03
C PRO A 2 -31.86 -29.84 -1.88
N PRO A 3 -31.13 -29.89 -0.76
CA PRO A 3 -31.37 -28.98 0.36
C PRO A 3 -31.28 -27.54 -0.16
N THR A 4 -32.35 -26.77 0.05
CA THR A 4 -32.35 -25.32 -0.19
C THR A 4 -31.27 -24.73 0.69
N VAL A 5 -30.16 -24.31 0.07
CA VAL A 5 -29.08 -23.60 0.75
C VAL A 5 -29.68 -22.32 1.32
N ASP A 6 -29.67 -22.18 2.64
CA ASP A 6 -30.05 -20.93 3.28
C ASP A 6 -28.98 -19.88 2.97
N LEU A 7 -29.30 -18.98 2.04
CA LEU A 7 -28.40 -17.91 1.60
C LEU A 7 -28.17 -16.84 2.68
N GLN A 8 -28.92 -16.86 3.79
CA GLN A 8 -28.70 -15.97 4.93
C GLN A 8 -27.72 -16.56 5.96
N GLN A 9 -27.45 -17.86 5.90
CA GLN A 9 -26.52 -18.50 6.82
C GLN A 9 -25.07 -18.21 6.43
N ARG A 10 -24.25 -17.80 7.40
CA ARG A 10 -22.81 -17.56 7.18
C ARG A 10 -22.13 -18.86 6.71
N PRO A 11 -21.45 -18.88 5.55
CA PRO A 11 -20.82 -20.09 5.03
C PRO A 11 -19.69 -20.66 5.90
N THR A 12 -19.04 -19.81 6.69
CA THR A 12 -17.92 -20.16 7.57
C THR A 12 -18.25 -19.78 9.02
N PRO A 13 -19.09 -20.57 9.72
CA PRO A 13 -19.49 -20.25 11.09
C PRO A 13 -18.33 -20.37 12.10
N ASP A 14 -17.31 -21.17 11.79
CA ASP A 14 -16.14 -21.37 12.67
C ASP A 14 -15.21 -20.16 12.74
N VAL A 15 -15.31 -19.21 11.79
CA VAL A 15 -14.52 -17.97 11.83
C VAL A 15 -15.26 -16.96 12.71
N PRO A 16 -14.67 -16.49 13.82
CA PRO A 16 -15.34 -15.51 14.68
C PRO A 16 -15.66 -14.24 13.89
N PRO A 17 -16.84 -13.62 14.08
CA PRO A 17 -17.12 -12.30 13.54
C PRO A 17 -16.35 -11.22 14.32
N PRO A 18 -16.01 -10.09 13.68
CA PRO A 18 -15.44 -8.95 14.40
C PRO A 18 -16.46 -8.35 15.37
N TYR A 19 -15.99 -7.67 16.41
CA TYR A 19 -16.86 -6.91 17.30
C TYR A 19 -17.47 -5.71 16.57
N THR A 20 -18.79 -5.66 16.48
CA THR A 20 -19.55 -4.62 15.78
C THR A 20 -19.96 -3.45 16.67
N PHE A 21 -19.72 -3.56 17.98
CA PHE A 21 -20.04 -2.52 18.95
C PHE A 21 -18.79 -1.72 19.33
N THR A 22 -18.99 -0.48 19.76
CA THR A 22 -17.96 0.34 20.41
C THR A 22 -18.06 0.16 21.93
N PRO A 23 -16.94 0.17 22.68
CA PRO A 23 -16.99 0.09 24.14
C PRO A 23 -17.79 1.25 24.74
N SER A 24 -18.53 0.97 25.81
CA SER A 24 -19.22 2.03 26.53
C SER A 24 -18.21 2.90 27.29
N ASP A 25 -18.53 4.18 27.50
CA ASP A 25 -17.65 5.09 28.25
C ASP A 25 -17.39 4.59 29.69
N GLY A 26 -18.37 3.93 30.31
CA GLY A 26 -18.23 3.36 31.65
C GLY A 26 -17.21 2.21 31.71
N ASP A 27 -17.03 1.48 30.61
CA ASP A 27 -16.05 0.39 30.53
C ASP A 27 -14.67 0.88 30.04
N PHE A 28 -14.67 1.92 29.21
CA PHE A 28 -13.48 2.52 28.62
C PHE A 28 -12.70 3.40 29.61
N TYR A 29 -13.38 4.31 30.31
CA TYR A 29 -12.74 5.25 31.22
C TYR A 29 -12.58 4.66 32.62
N ILE A 30 -11.35 4.37 33.02
CA ILE A 30 -10.98 4.06 34.40
C ILE A 30 -10.57 5.34 35.10
N VAL A 31 -11.09 5.57 36.31
CA VAL A 31 -10.67 6.69 37.15
C VAL A 31 -9.51 6.27 38.04
N ASP A 32 -8.36 6.91 37.87
CA ASP A 32 -7.20 6.71 38.74
C ASP A 32 -7.44 7.29 40.15
N VAL A 33 -6.60 6.93 41.12
CA VAL A 33 -6.57 7.47 42.49
C VAL A 33 -6.49 9.00 42.50
N THR A 34 -5.91 9.61 41.46
CA THR A 34 -5.84 11.08 41.29
C THR A 34 -7.06 11.68 40.59
N SER A 35 -8.17 10.95 40.46
CA SER A 35 -9.38 11.36 39.75
C SER A 35 -9.16 11.74 38.27
N ARG A 36 -8.10 11.21 37.64
CA ARG A 36 -7.86 11.38 36.19
C ARG A 36 -8.38 10.17 35.43
N HIS A 37 -9.00 10.41 34.29
CA HIS A 37 -9.43 9.33 33.41
C HIS A 37 -8.23 8.70 32.72
N LYS A 38 -8.24 7.37 32.63
CA LYS A 38 -7.28 6.55 31.89
C LYS A 38 -8.04 5.51 31.06
N PRO A 39 -7.51 5.10 29.91
CA PRO A 39 -8.12 4.04 29.11
C PRO A 39 -7.98 2.67 29.81
N ASN A 40 -8.99 1.83 29.68
CA ASN A 40 -8.96 0.45 30.16
C ASN A 40 -8.14 -0.45 29.22
N VAL A 41 -6.84 -0.62 29.51
CA VAL A 41 -5.90 -1.39 28.67
C VAL A 41 -6.33 -2.84 28.47
N GLU A 42 -6.86 -3.51 29.50
CA GLU A 42 -7.26 -4.93 29.40
C GLU A 42 -8.45 -5.10 28.45
N LEU A 43 -9.43 -4.21 28.54
CA LEU A 43 -10.56 -4.16 27.62
C LEU A 43 -10.09 -3.85 26.19
N LEU A 44 -9.20 -2.87 26.02
CA LEU A 44 -8.69 -2.49 24.70
C LEU A 44 -7.92 -3.62 24.03
N LYS A 45 -7.17 -4.41 24.81
CA LYS A 45 -6.48 -5.59 24.32
C LYS A 45 -7.44 -6.59 23.70
N ASP A 46 -8.48 -6.97 24.43
CA ASP A 46 -9.48 -7.93 23.96
C ASP A 46 -10.28 -7.38 22.78
N HIS A 47 -10.67 -6.11 22.85
CA HIS A 47 -11.48 -5.45 21.83
C HIS A 47 -10.76 -5.41 20.48
N PHE A 48 -9.48 -5.01 20.45
CA PHE A 48 -8.70 -4.96 19.22
C PHE A 48 -8.31 -6.35 18.69
N LEU A 49 -8.12 -7.36 19.57
CA LEU A 49 -7.92 -8.75 19.14
C LEU A 49 -9.13 -9.33 18.39
N HIS A 50 -10.33 -8.79 18.65
CA HIS A 50 -11.56 -9.12 17.94
C HIS A 50 -11.94 -8.08 16.88
N GLU A 51 -10.97 -7.31 16.38
CA GLU A 51 -11.14 -6.29 15.33
C GLU A 51 -12.18 -5.20 15.67
N GLY A 52 -12.50 -5.04 16.95
CA GLY A 52 -13.40 -4.01 17.45
C GLY A 52 -12.79 -2.61 17.28
N ARG A 53 -13.66 -1.62 17.07
CA ARG A 53 -13.26 -0.21 16.92
C ARG A 53 -13.73 0.61 18.12
N LEU A 54 -13.00 1.68 18.44
CA LEU A 54 -13.43 2.65 19.43
C LEU A 54 -14.38 3.67 18.82
N SER A 55 -15.05 4.45 19.66
CA SER A 55 -15.64 5.71 19.16
C SER A 55 -14.51 6.68 18.76
N GLU A 56 -14.82 7.61 17.87
CA GLU A 56 -13.86 8.64 17.46
C GLU A 56 -13.39 9.48 18.65
N GLU A 57 -14.30 9.80 19.58
CA GLU A 57 -14.00 10.54 20.81
C GLU A 57 -13.02 9.79 21.73
N GLN A 58 -13.20 8.48 21.89
CA GLN A 58 -12.31 7.63 22.69
C GLN A 58 -10.91 7.51 22.06
N ALA A 59 -10.83 7.37 20.73
CA ALA A 59 -9.56 7.35 20.02
C ALA A 59 -8.82 8.69 20.12
N LEU A 60 -9.53 9.81 19.92
CA LEU A 60 -8.98 11.15 20.08
C LEU A 60 -8.53 11.41 21.52
N PHE A 61 -9.30 10.98 22.53
CA PHE A 61 -8.90 11.07 23.93
C PHE A 61 -7.52 10.44 24.18
N ILE A 62 -7.30 9.20 23.72
CA ILE A 62 -5.99 8.53 23.87
C ILE A 62 -4.88 9.34 23.19
N LEU A 63 -5.12 9.82 21.97
CA LEU A 63 -4.13 10.57 21.19
C LEU A 63 -3.77 11.91 21.85
N GLU A 64 -4.76 12.72 22.24
CA GLU A 64 -4.56 14.05 22.82
C GLU A 64 -3.91 14.00 24.20
N GLU A 65 -4.34 13.07 25.07
CA GLU A 65 -3.72 12.90 26.38
C GLU A 65 -2.26 12.44 26.24
N THR A 66 -1.97 11.58 25.26
CA THR A 66 -0.60 11.13 25.02
C THR A 66 0.26 12.25 24.42
N ILE A 67 -0.29 13.08 23.53
CA ILE A 67 0.38 14.31 23.05
C ILE A 67 0.75 15.20 24.22
N ALA A 68 -0.21 15.50 25.10
CA ALA A 68 0.01 16.36 26.26
C ALA A 68 1.10 15.79 27.18
N MET A 69 1.14 14.47 27.37
CA MET A 69 2.19 13.80 28.14
C MET A 69 3.57 13.90 27.45
N MET A 70 3.67 13.49 26.18
CA MET A 70 4.94 13.42 25.44
C MET A 70 5.53 14.81 25.16
N ASN A 71 4.71 15.86 25.06
CA ASN A 71 5.19 17.25 24.97
C ASN A 71 6.06 17.66 26.17
N ASN A 72 5.88 17.03 27.33
CA ASN A 72 6.66 17.29 28.53
C ASN A 72 7.87 16.35 28.67
N GLU A 73 8.03 15.36 27.79
CA GLU A 73 9.20 14.48 27.80
C GLU A 73 10.40 15.15 27.08
N PRO A 74 11.64 14.82 27.48
CA PRO A 74 12.83 15.31 26.78
C PRO A 74 12.99 14.66 25.40
N ASN A 75 13.87 15.20 24.56
CA ASN A 75 14.21 14.59 23.28
C ASN A 75 14.87 13.22 23.46
N MET A 76 15.70 13.09 24.51
CA MET A 76 16.37 11.85 24.89
C MET A 76 15.87 11.35 26.25
N LEU A 77 15.14 10.23 26.24
CA LEU A 77 14.62 9.60 27.45
C LEU A 77 15.74 8.95 28.27
N ARG A 78 15.56 8.88 29.60
CA ARG A 78 16.44 8.12 30.50
C ARG A 78 15.68 6.90 30.99
N VAL A 79 16.22 5.71 30.76
CA VAL A 79 15.56 4.45 31.09
C VAL A 79 16.48 3.58 31.93
N GLU A 80 15.99 3.13 33.07
CA GLU A 80 16.72 2.23 33.97
C GLU A 80 16.45 0.76 33.63
N SER A 81 17.40 -0.13 33.92
CA SER A 81 17.17 -1.58 33.90
C SER A 81 16.35 -2.03 35.13
N PRO A 82 15.57 -3.12 35.04
CA PRO A 82 15.34 -3.99 33.88
C PRO A 82 14.52 -3.32 32.78
N VAL A 83 14.96 -3.52 31.52
CA VAL A 83 14.27 -3.00 30.34
C VAL A 83 14.24 -4.03 29.22
N THR A 84 13.13 -4.06 28.50
CA THR A 84 12.97 -4.76 27.23
C THR A 84 12.93 -3.75 26.09
N VAL A 85 13.88 -3.86 25.17
CA VAL A 85 13.99 -3.01 23.99
C VAL A 85 13.42 -3.73 22.78
N CYS A 86 12.47 -3.08 22.12
CA CYS A 86 11.70 -3.58 20.98
C CYS A 86 12.00 -2.73 19.75
N GLY A 87 12.22 -3.37 18.61
CA GLY A 87 12.34 -2.69 17.32
C GLY A 87 10.99 -2.46 16.66
N ASP A 88 11.00 -2.48 15.34
CA ASP A 88 9.87 -2.15 14.47
C ASP A 88 8.68 -3.09 14.68
N VAL A 89 7.46 -2.55 14.61
CA VAL A 89 6.19 -3.28 14.80
C VAL A 89 5.35 -3.31 13.53
N HIS A 90 5.34 -2.22 12.75
CA HIS A 90 4.70 -2.12 11.42
C HIS A 90 3.26 -2.63 11.35
N GLY A 91 2.41 -2.19 12.29
CA GLY A 91 0.99 -2.53 12.28
C GLY A 91 0.68 -4.02 12.42
N GLN A 92 1.59 -4.81 12.99
CA GLN A 92 1.38 -6.22 13.31
C GLN A 92 0.85 -6.40 14.74
N TYR A 93 -0.38 -5.95 14.99
CA TYR A 93 -0.99 -5.92 16.34
C TYR A 93 -0.99 -7.28 17.06
N TYR A 94 -1.26 -8.36 16.34
CA TYR A 94 -1.29 -9.73 16.89
C TYR A 94 0.10 -10.23 17.31
N ASP A 95 1.15 -9.74 16.67
CA ASP A 95 2.53 -10.02 17.06
C ASP A 95 3.01 -9.10 18.18
N LEU A 96 2.53 -7.85 18.21
CA LEU A 96 2.75 -6.93 19.33
C LEU A 96 2.26 -7.54 20.65
N MET A 97 1.14 -8.28 20.65
CA MET A 97 0.67 -8.96 21.86
C MET A 97 1.68 -9.96 22.42
N LYS A 98 2.43 -10.66 21.54
CA LYS A 98 3.47 -11.61 21.96
C LYS A 98 4.65 -10.92 22.64
N ILE A 99 4.95 -9.67 22.31
CA ILE A 99 6.02 -8.92 22.98
C ILE A 99 5.74 -8.78 24.48
N PHE A 100 4.47 -8.61 24.84
CA PHE A 100 4.03 -8.50 26.24
C PHE A 100 3.84 -9.86 26.94
N ASP A 101 4.08 -10.97 26.26
CA ASP A 101 4.07 -12.28 26.92
C ASP A 101 5.27 -12.39 27.88
N PRO A 102 5.08 -12.86 29.12
CA PRO A 102 6.16 -12.94 30.12
C PRO A 102 7.44 -13.68 29.65
N PRO A 103 7.36 -14.76 28.84
CA PRO A 103 8.55 -15.41 28.30
C PRO A 103 9.33 -14.56 27.29
N VAL A 104 8.67 -13.63 26.59
CA VAL A 104 9.25 -12.82 25.52
C VAL A 104 9.79 -11.51 26.08
N GLY A 105 8.93 -10.59 26.51
CA GLY A 105 9.33 -9.27 27.01
C GLY A 105 9.22 -9.09 28.52
N GLY A 106 8.55 -9.99 29.25
CA GLY A 106 8.31 -9.82 30.68
C GLY A 106 7.03 -9.04 30.98
N THR A 107 6.85 -8.56 32.21
CA THR A 107 5.61 -7.91 32.64
C THR A 107 5.81 -6.43 32.97
N LEU A 108 4.77 -5.61 32.83
CA LEU A 108 4.83 -4.19 33.17
C LEU A 108 4.95 -3.92 34.68
N ALA A 109 4.77 -4.94 35.53
CA ALA A 109 4.89 -4.82 36.98
C ALA A 109 6.35 -4.64 37.42
N ASP A 110 7.28 -5.32 36.74
CA ASP A 110 8.68 -5.43 37.14
C ASP A 110 9.69 -5.03 36.07
N ASN A 111 9.25 -4.71 34.84
CA ASN A 111 10.13 -4.44 33.70
C ASN A 111 9.68 -3.21 32.89
N ASN A 112 10.65 -2.43 32.44
CA ASN A 112 10.43 -1.30 31.54
C ASN A 112 10.35 -1.79 30.09
N PHE A 113 9.59 -1.12 29.24
CA PHE A 113 9.53 -1.38 27.80
C PHE A 113 9.95 -0.12 27.04
N LEU A 114 10.92 -0.27 26.14
CA LEU A 114 11.40 0.78 25.26
C LEU A 114 11.18 0.33 23.81
N PHE A 115 10.29 1.02 23.11
CA PHE A 115 10.06 0.80 21.68
C PHE A 115 10.83 1.83 20.85
N LEU A 116 11.50 1.35 19.81
CA LEU A 116 12.41 2.18 19.02
C LEU A 116 11.73 2.96 17.88
N GLY A 117 10.45 2.69 17.58
CA GLY A 117 9.71 3.37 16.51
C GLY A 117 9.05 2.40 15.53
N ASP A 118 8.53 2.94 14.43
CA ASP A 118 7.88 2.21 13.34
C ASP A 118 6.72 1.33 13.81
N TYR A 119 5.73 1.99 14.42
CA TYR A 119 4.50 1.38 14.90
C TYR A 119 3.50 1.11 13.78
N VAL A 120 3.53 1.96 12.75
CA VAL A 120 2.51 2.05 11.69
C VAL A 120 3.05 1.67 10.32
N ASP A 121 2.16 1.74 9.32
CA ASP A 121 2.34 1.32 7.94
C ASP A 121 2.64 -0.16 7.76
N ARG A 122 2.55 -0.60 6.49
CA ARG A 122 2.89 -1.94 5.99
C ARG A 122 1.89 -3.01 6.42
N GLY A 123 1.70 -3.21 7.72
CA GLY A 123 0.62 -4.01 8.29
C GLY A 123 -0.74 -3.33 8.17
N CYS A 124 -1.80 -4.07 8.49
CA CYS A 124 -3.19 -3.60 8.40
C CYS A 124 -3.80 -3.22 9.76
N PHE A 125 -3.01 -3.25 10.84
CA PHE A 125 -3.45 -2.97 12.20
C PHE A 125 -2.59 -1.89 12.88
N GLY A 126 -2.17 -0.88 12.11
CA GLY A 126 -1.33 0.22 12.58
C GLY A 126 -2.02 1.07 13.64
N ILE A 127 -3.32 1.35 13.48
CA ILE A 127 -4.05 2.20 14.43
C ILE A 127 -4.30 1.48 15.76
N GLU A 128 -4.54 0.17 15.73
CA GLU A 128 -4.65 -0.67 16.93
C GLU A 128 -3.32 -0.73 17.69
N CYS A 129 -2.19 -0.91 16.98
CA CYS A 129 -0.85 -0.82 17.57
C CYS A 129 -0.64 0.52 18.29
N LEU A 130 -0.93 1.62 17.59
CA LEU A 130 -0.70 2.96 18.12
C LEU A 130 -1.57 3.26 19.35
N LEU A 131 -2.89 3.06 19.25
CA LEU A 131 -3.83 3.33 20.34
C LEU A 131 -3.54 2.44 21.56
N TYR A 132 -3.16 1.18 21.36
CA TYR A 132 -2.83 0.29 22.46
C TYR A 132 -1.52 0.69 23.16
N LEU A 133 -0.46 0.99 22.40
CA LEU A 133 0.81 1.45 22.97
C LEU A 133 0.66 2.78 23.70
N TYR A 134 -0.16 3.69 23.18
CA TYR A 134 -0.45 4.97 23.84
C TYR A 134 -1.29 4.78 25.10
N SER A 135 -2.27 3.87 25.08
CA SER A 135 -3.03 3.51 26.28
C SER A 135 -2.12 2.94 27.38
N LEU A 136 -1.16 2.10 27.00
CA LEU A 136 -0.11 1.61 27.89
C LEU A 136 0.78 2.73 28.42
N LYS A 137 1.17 3.70 27.58
CA LYS A 137 1.95 4.88 27.97
C LYS A 137 1.20 5.73 29.01
N LEU A 138 -0.09 5.99 28.78
CA LEU A 138 -0.94 6.75 29.71
C LEU A 138 -1.11 6.04 31.06
N CYS A 139 -1.23 4.71 31.04
CA CYS A 139 -1.39 3.91 32.25
C CYS A 139 -0.08 3.71 33.02
N HIS A 140 1.04 3.57 32.31
CA HIS A 140 2.36 3.24 32.86
C HIS A 140 3.47 4.20 32.36
N PRO A 141 3.36 5.52 32.62
CA PRO A 141 4.23 6.53 32.01
C PRO A 141 5.71 6.39 32.37
N LEU A 142 6.01 5.78 33.52
CA LEU A 142 7.38 5.53 34.01
C LEU A 142 7.94 4.16 33.61
N ARG A 143 7.16 3.34 32.91
CA ARG A 143 7.56 1.98 32.50
C ARG A 143 7.54 1.79 30.99
N VAL A 144 6.69 2.52 30.27
CA VAL A 144 6.57 2.43 28.81
C VAL A 144 7.18 3.67 28.17
N PHE A 145 8.15 3.47 27.31
CA PHE A 145 8.90 4.50 26.60
C PHE A 145 8.77 4.25 25.10
N LEU A 146 8.38 5.28 24.36
CA LEU A 146 8.10 5.20 22.93
C LEU A 146 9.01 6.20 22.22
N LEU A 147 9.80 5.74 21.26
CA LEU A 147 10.58 6.60 20.39
C LEU A 147 9.91 6.79 19.04
N ARG A 148 10.33 7.82 18.32
CA ARG A 148 9.92 8.10 16.95
C ARG A 148 10.72 7.24 15.98
N GLY A 149 10.05 6.54 15.08
CA GLY A 149 10.64 5.92 13.89
C GLY A 149 10.45 6.78 12.66
N ASN A 150 10.94 6.31 11.51
CA ASN A 150 10.81 7.06 10.26
C ASN A 150 9.37 7.04 9.72
N HIS A 151 8.60 5.99 10.01
CA HIS A 151 7.19 5.88 9.62
C HIS A 151 6.25 6.79 10.41
N GLU A 152 6.66 7.30 11.57
CA GLU A 152 5.91 8.29 12.34
C GLU A 152 6.06 9.71 11.75
N CYS A 153 5.65 9.87 10.48
CA CYS A 153 5.59 11.15 9.78
C CYS A 153 4.47 11.17 8.73
N ARG A 154 4.04 12.37 8.35
CA ARG A 154 3.01 12.54 7.32
C ARG A 154 3.49 11.99 5.97
N HIS A 155 4.74 12.27 5.61
CA HIS A 155 5.32 11.90 4.30
C HIS A 155 5.21 10.40 3.98
N LEU A 156 5.50 9.53 4.96
CA LEU A 156 5.43 8.07 4.77
C LEU A 156 4.00 7.54 4.87
N THR A 157 3.25 7.99 5.88
CA THR A 157 1.89 7.49 6.12
C THR A 157 0.89 7.89 5.04
N GLU A 158 1.15 8.97 4.30
CA GLU A 158 0.39 9.33 3.09
C GLU A 158 0.74 8.47 1.88
N TYR A 159 2.01 8.06 1.76
CA TYR A 159 2.48 7.22 0.65
C TYR A 159 2.04 5.75 0.83
N PHE A 160 2.16 5.23 2.06
CA PHE A 160 1.81 3.87 2.42
C PHE A 160 0.33 3.75 2.84
N THR A 161 0.03 2.97 3.87
CA THR A 161 -1.32 2.50 4.17
C THR A 161 -1.96 3.20 5.34
N PHE A 162 -1.19 3.81 6.25
CA PHE A 162 -1.73 4.27 7.53
C PHE A 162 -2.75 5.41 7.41
N LYS A 163 -2.57 6.38 6.49
CA LYS A 163 -3.62 7.40 6.25
C LYS A 163 -4.93 6.75 5.80
N ARG A 164 -4.86 5.82 4.85
CA ARG A 164 -6.03 5.07 4.35
C ARG A 164 -6.66 4.22 5.45
N GLU A 165 -5.84 3.60 6.29
CA GLU A 165 -6.30 2.83 7.45
C GLU A 165 -7.13 3.71 8.40
N CYS A 166 -6.62 4.88 8.77
CA CYS A 166 -7.32 5.82 9.64
C CYS A 166 -8.64 6.29 8.99
N MET A 167 -8.63 6.63 7.71
CA MET A 167 -9.84 7.02 6.98
C MET A 167 -10.88 5.90 6.88
N HIS A 168 -10.44 4.65 6.76
CA HIS A 168 -11.33 3.49 6.66
C HIS A 168 -11.92 3.07 8.02
N LYS A 169 -11.11 3.15 9.07
CA LYS A 169 -11.49 2.68 10.42
C LYS A 169 -12.12 3.78 11.28
N TYR A 170 -11.68 5.03 11.09
CA TYR A 170 -12.03 6.19 11.89
C TYR A 170 -12.30 7.41 10.97
N SER A 171 -11.43 8.42 10.98
CA SER A 171 -11.64 9.70 10.28
C SER A 171 -10.31 10.42 9.96
N THR A 172 -10.39 11.48 9.16
CA THR A 172 -9.26 12.41 8.93
C THR A 172 -8.79 13.06 10.22
N SER A 173 -9.72 13.37 11.13
CA SER A 173 -9.42 14.01 12.42
C SER A 173 -8.51 13.12 13.27
N VAL A 174 -8.80 11.81 13.32
CA VAL A 174 -7.95 10.82 14.01
C VAL A 174 -6.57 10.74 13.35
N TYR A 175 -6.50 10.74 12.02
CA TYR A 175 -5.21 10.75 11.31
C TYR A 175 -4.38 11.99 11.63
N ASP A 176 -4.96 13.19 11.58
CA ASP A 176 -4.24 14.42 11.89
C ASP A 176 -3.82 14.51 13.36
N ALA A 177 -4.61 13.92 14.28
CA ALA A 177 -4.20 13.73 15.66
C ALA A 177 -3.01 12.76 15.80
N CYS A 178 -2.98 11.66 15.03
CA CYS A 178 -1.82 10.77 14.97
C CYS A 178 -0.56 11.50 14.46
N ILE A 179 -0.69 12.34 13.44
CA ILE A 179 0.46 13.13 12.94
C ILE A 179 1.00 14.08 14.02
N ARG A 180 0.12 14.76 14.76
CA ARG A 180 0.56 15.60 15.90
C ARG A 180 1.20 14.78 17.01
N SER A 181 0.69 13.58 17.30
CA SER A 181 1.31 12.70 18.32
C SER A 181 2.68 12.19 17.88
N PHE A 182 2.88 11.94 16.59
CA PHE A 182 4.18 11.57 16.05
C PHE A 182 5.24 12.65 16.23
N GLN A 183 4.86 13.93 16.08
CA GLN A 183 5.76 15.06 16.30
C GLN A 183 6.14 15.25 17.77
N ALA A 184 5.32 14.74 18.71
CA ALA A 184 5.61 14.79 20.14
C ALA A 184 6.55 13.67 20.62
N LEU A 185 6.69 12.57 19.87
CA LEU A 185 7.50 11.41 20.24
C LEU A 185 8.98 11.80 20.44
N PRO A 186 9.59 11.40 21.57
CA PRO A 186 11.04 11.45 21.77
C PRO A 186 11.82 10.72 20.67
N VAL A 187 13.06 11.14 20.41
CA VAL A 187 13.84 10.64 19.24
C VAL A 187 14.96 9.68 19.64
N ALA A 188 15.33 9.66 20.93
CA ALA A 188 16.35 8.78 21.45
C ALA A 188 16.06 8.38 22.91
N ALA A 189 16.75 7.36 23.39
CA ALA A 189 16.80 7.02 24.79
C ALA A 189 18.21 6.61 25.20
N LEU A 190 18.52 6.76 26.48
CA LEU A 190 19.74 6.29 27.10
C LEU A 190 19.40 5.29 28.22
N VAL A 191 19.81 4.05 28.01
CA VAL A 191 19.58 2.95 28.97
C VAL A 191 20.79 2.81 29.89
N ASP A 192 20.57 2.91 31.20
CA ASP A 192 21.59 2.80 32.26
C ASP A 192 22.86 3.66 32.04
N ASP A 193 22.70 4.81 31.37
CA ASP A 193 23.81 5.67 30.90
C ASP A 193 24.88 4.94 30.07
N LYS A 194 24.53 3.80 29.45
CA LYS A 194 25.45 2.91 28.73
C LYS A 194 25.05 2.70 27.28
N PHE A 195 23.77 2.56 26.98
CA PHE A 195 23.32 2.24 25.62
C PHE A 195 22.55 3.40 25.03
N PHE A 196 23.04 3.91 23.91
CA PHE A 196 22.29 4.85 23.09
C PHE A 196 21.27 4.09 22.26
N CYS A 197 20.01 4.43 22.41
CA CYS A 197 18.89 3.79 21.74
C CYS A 197 18.24 4.80 20.79
N VAL A 198 18.07 4.42 19.54
CA VAL A 198 17.58 5.29 18.46
C VAL A 198 16.91 4.41 17.40
N HIS A 199 15.98 4.93 16.59
CA HIS A 199 15.42 4.15 15.48
C HIS A 199 16.44 3.88 14.37
N GLY A 200 16.89 4.98 13.77
CA GLY A 200 17.87 5.09 12.70
C GLY A 200 19.28 4.80 13.22
N GLY A 201 20.11 5.82 13.26
CA GLY A 201 21.48 5.65 13.71
C GLY A 201 22.09 6.94 14.20
N ILE A 202 23.40 7.06 13.97
CA ILE A 202 24.18 8.26 14.28
C ILE A 202 24.28 9.17 13.07
N SER A 203 24.63 10.44 13.30
CA SER A 203 24.68 11.49 12.28
C SER A 203 26.05 12.17 12.23
N PRO A 204 26.50 12.69 11.07
CA PRO A 204 27.63 13.62 11.02
C PRO A 204 27.42 14.87 11.89
N HIS A 205 26.17 15.22 12.21
CA HIS A 205 25.80 16.33 13.08
C HIS A 205 25.59 15.92 14.55
N LEU A 206 25.85 14.65 14.89
CA LEU A 206 25.74 14.12 16.25
C LEU A 206 27.14 13.83 16.81
N HIS A 207 27.71 14.80 17.51
CA HIS A 207 28.99 14.68 18.18
C HIS A 207 28.82 14.27 19.65
N THR A 208 27.90 14.92 20.34
CA THR A 208 27.60 14.68 21.75
C THR A 208 26.12 14.41 21.98
N LEU A 209 25.78 13.81 23.12
CA LEU A 209 24.37 13.62 23.50
C LEU A 209 23.62 14.96 23.70
N GLN A 210 24.34 16.07 23.94
CA GLN A 210 23.74 17.39 24.08
C GLN A 210 23.11 17.89 22.76
N ASP A 211 23.67 17.49 21.62
CA ASP A 211 23.15 17.88 20.29
C ASP A 211 21.71 17.40 20.08
N ILE A 212 21.32 16.30 20.76
CA ILE A 212 19.95 15.77 20.76
C ILE A 212 19.02 16.63 21.60
N GLU A 213 19.47 17.13 22.75
CA GLU A 213 18.65 17.96 23.64
C GLU A 213 18.36 19.34 23.03
N GLU A 214 19.23 19.83 22.15
CA GLU A 214 19.06 21.10 21.43
C GLU A 214 18.17 20.98 20.17
N LEU A 215 17.83 19.76 19.76
CA LEU A 215 17.00 19.49 18.58
C LEU A 215 15.55 19.95 18.78
N ASN A 216 14.95 20.62 17.80
CA ASN A 216 13.50 20.76 17.76
C ASN A 216 12.87 19.51 17.14
N ARG A 217 12.28 18.62 17.96
CA ARG A 217 11.61 17.40 17.49
C ARG A 217 10.17 17.59 17.05
N PHE A 218 9.52 18.69 17.44
CA PHE A 218 8.10 19.00 17.20
C PHE A 218 7.85 19.51 15.78
N ASP A 219 8.37 18.79 14.80
CA ASP A 219 8.26 19.12 13.38
C ASP A 219 8.16 17.83 12.54
N GLU A 220 7.74 17.97 11.28
CA GLU A 220 7.88 16.90 10.31
C GLU A 220 9.37 16.66 10.01
N PRO A 221 9.84 15.40 9.91
CA PRO A 221 11.22 15.13 9.57
C PRO A 221 11.53 15.65 8.16
N ALA A 222 12.46 16.59 8.06
CA ALA A 222 12.96 17.06 6.78
C ALA A 222 13.71 15.95 6.03
N SER A 223 14.00 16.15 4.74
CA SER A 223 14.77 15.18 3.94
C SER A 223 16.28 15.13 4.29
N GLN A 224 16.75 15.99 5.19
CA GLN A 224 18.14 16.10 5.63
C GLN A 224 18.23 16.70 7.05
N GLY A 225 19.37 16.53 7.71
CA GLY A 225 19.65 17.10 9.03
C GLY A 225 19.55 16.06 10.16
N LEU A 226 19.86 16.48 11.39
CA LEU A 226 20.01 15.56 12.52
C LEU A 226 18.75 14.73 12.80
N LEU A 227 17.55 15.33 12.78
CA LEU A 227 16.30 14.57 12.96
C LEU A 227 16.11 13.51 11.86
N CYS A 228 16.40 13.84 10.60
CA CYS A 228 16.36 12.87 9.50
C CYS A 228 17.34 11.72 9.78
N ASP A 229 18.57 12.04 10.16
CA ASP A 229 19.63 11.05 10.36
C ASP A 229 19.37 10.11 11.54
N LEU A 230 18.83 10.63 12.65
CA LEU A 230 18.41 9.81 13.79
C LEU A 230 17.31 8.81 13.40
N LEU A 231 16.51 9.09 12.37
CA LEU A 231 15.42 8.20 11.95
C LEU A 231 15.80 7.31 10.76
N TRP A 232 16.74 7.71 9.90
CA TRP A 232 17.00 7.07 8.60
C TRP A 232 18.43 6.54 8.40
N ALA A 233 19.39 6.88 9.26
CA ALA A 233 20.76 6.41 9.06
C ALA A 233 20.88 4.89 9.26
N ASP A 234 21.74 4.25 8.48
CA ASP A 234 21.98 2.80 8.53
C ASP A 234 23.46 2.49 8.77
N PRO A 235 23.79 1.37 9.43
CA PRO A 235 25.14 0.84 9.34
C PRO A 235 25.43 0.44 7.88
N ILE A 236 26.64 0.70 7.40
CA ILE A 236 27.03 0.29 6.04
C ILE A 236 26.87 -1.24 5.83
N PRO A 237 26.50 -1.75 4.63
CA PRO A 237 26.24 -3.18 4.44
C PRO A 237 27.36 -4.14 4.89
N ASN A 238 28.62 -3.76 4.74
CA ASN A 238 29.79 -4.51 5.23
C ASN A 238 30.40 -3.91 6.52
N PHE A 239 29.56 -3.41 7.44
CA PHE A 239 29.98 -2.76 8.67
C PHE A 239 30.98 -3.60 9.48
N GLY A 240 32.11 -2.98 9.83
CA GLY A 240 33.26 -3.60 10.48
C GLY A 240 34.25 -4.29 9.54
N HIS A 241 33.92 -4.41 8.25
CA HIS A 241 34.76 -4.97 7.19
C HIS A 241 34.85 -3.99 6.01
N GLU A 242 34.82 -2.69 6.29
CA GLU A 242 34.69 -1.65 5.28
C GLU A 242 35.89 -1.59 4.34
N GLN A 243 37.08 -1.99 4.80
CA GLN A 243 38.30 -2.02 4.00
C GLN A 243 38.33 -3.17 2.98
N GLU A 244 37.48 -4.18 3.16
CA GLU A 244 37.40 -5.32 2.25
C GLU A 244 36.58 -4.95 1.01
N PRO A 245 37.01 -5.39 -0.20
CA PRO A 245 36.22 -5.27 -1.42
C PRO A 245 34.80 -5.81 -1.21
N SER A 246 33.80 -4.99 -1.54
CA SER A 246 32.39 -5.38 -1.52
C SER A 246 31.74 -5.12 -2.89
N ARG A 247 30.51 -5.61 -3.06
CA ARG A 247 29.75 -5.40 -4.30
C ARG A 247 29.53 -3.92 -4.60
N GLU A 248 29.27 -3.12 -3.57
CA GLU A 248 29.03 -1.67 -3.70
C GLU A 248 30.33 -0.86 -3.72
N TYR A 249 31.37 -1.36 -3.02
CA TYR A 249 32.68 -0.72 -2.94
C TYR A 249 33.79 -1.70 -3.37
N PRO A 250 34.05 -1.87 -4.68
CA PRO A 250 35.01 -2.87 -5.19
C PRO A 250 36.45 -2.69 -4.70
N ASN A 251 36.83 -1.47 -4.30
CA ASN A 251 38.17 -1.16 -3.78
C ASN A 251 38.21 -1.12 -2.25
N GLY A 252 37.11 -1.47 -1.58
CA GLY A 252 36.89 -1.17 -0.17
C GLY A 252 36.79 0.34 0.08
N ILE A 253 36.56 0.71 1.33
CA ILE A 253 36.49 2.08 1.80
C ILE A 253 37.77 2.41 2.55
N GLN A 254 38.35 3.56 2.23
CA GLN A 254 39.56 4.05 2.88
C GLN A 254 39.31 4.30 4.37
N GLN A 255 40.33 4.02 5.19
CA GLN A 255 40.28 4.31 6.63
C GLN A 255 40.09 5.82 6.86
N GLY A 256 39.30 6.19 7.87
CA GLY A 256 38.96 7.58 8.17
C GLY A 256 37.66 8.09 7.52
N VAL A 257 37.06 7.35 6.58
CA VAL A 257 35.72 7.68 6.06
C VAL A 257 34.66 7.25 7.09
N LEU A 258 33.94 8.23 7.62
CA LEU A 258 32.94 8.02 8.69
C LEU A 258 31.51 7.92 8.15
N TRP A 259 31.23 8.63 7.06
CA TRP A 259 29.88 8.85 6.53
C TRP A 259 29.89 8.66 5.02
N ILE A 260 28.87 7.99 4.49
CA ILE A 260 28.66 7.81 3.05
C ILE A 260 27.17 8.02 2.78
N ASP A 261 26.79 8.61 1.65
CA ASP A 261 25.38 8.81 1.32
C ASP A 261 24.63 7.47 1.27
N ASN A 262 23.45 7.41 1.91
CA ASN A 262 22.66 6.18 1.94
C ASN A 262 21.80 6.07 0.67
N HIS A 263 22.32 5.37 -0.35
CA HIS A 263 21.61 5.18 -1.62
C HIS A 263 20.38 4.27 -1.51
N THR A 264 20.33 3.38 -0.52
CA THR A 264 19.18 2.50 -0.27
C THR A 264 17.99 3.32 0.18
N ARG A 265 18.19 4.15 1.21
CA ARG A 265 17.14 5.05 1.73
C ARG A 265 16.91 6.26 0.84
N GLY A 266 17.91 6.68 0.07
CA GLY A 266 17.84 7.85 -0.80
C GLY A 266 17.87 9.19 -0.07
N CYS A 267 18.15 9.16 1.24
CA CYS A 267 18.35 10.28 2.15
C CYS A 267 19.27 9.79 3.30
N SER A 268 19.77 10.71 4.13
CA SER A 268 20.69 10.40 5.24
C SER A 268 21.96 9.63 4.80
N TYR A 269 22.61 8.95 5.75
CA TYR A 269 23.95 8.40 5.62
C TYR A 269 24.03 6.94 6.05
N TYR A 270 24.92 6.20 5.41
CA TYR A 270 25.57 5.06 6.01
C TYR A 270 26.66 5.53 6.97
N PHE A 271 26.63 5.03 8.20
CA PHE A 271 27.70 5.24 9.17
C PHE A 271 28.62 4.01 9.24
N THR A 272 29.92 4.26 9.32
CA THR A 272 30.93 3.17 9.37
C THR A 272 31.19 2.71 10.81
N TYR A 273 31.85 1.56 10.95
CA TYR A 273 32.30 1.04 12.24
C TYR A 273 33.21 2.03 12.97
N GLU A 274 34.04 2.77 12.24
CA GLU A 274 34.89 3.80 12.82
C GLU A 274 34.06 4.97 13.38
N ALA A 275 33.00 5.39 12.69
CA ALA A 275 32.07 6.42 13.16
C ALA A 275 31.38 5.99 14.47
N ALA A 276 30.86 4.75 14.50
CA ALA A 276 30.23 4.20 15.69
C ALA A 276 31.22 4.12 16.88
N CYS A 277 32.45 3.64 16.65
CA CYS A 277 33.46 3.58 17.71
C CYS A 277 33.82 4.97 18.26
N LYS A 278 34.03 5.96 17.38
CA LYS A 278 34.33 7.33 17.78
C LYS A 278 33.19 7.96 18.61
N PHE A 279 31.95 7.76 18.19
CA PHE A 279 30.78 8.26 18.91
C PHE A 279 30.66 7.61 20.29
N LEU A 280 30.80 6.28 20.37
CA LEU A 280 30.72 5.53 21.62
C LEU A 280 31.82 5.92 22.61
N GLU A 281 33.06 6.09 22.14
CA GLU A 281 34.17 6.50 22.98
C GLU A 281 34.00 7.93 23.50
N SER A 282 33.68 8.88 22.62
CA SER A 282 33.52 10.29 22.98
C SER A 282 32.40 10.52 23.99
N ASN A 283 31.31 9.75 23.88
CA ASN A 283 30.16 9.83 24.77
C ASN A 283 30.21 8.82 25.93
N LYS A 284 31.31 8.07 26.07
CA LYS A 284 31.55 7.06 27.13
C LYS A 284 30.54 5.90 27.15
N LEU A 285 29.90 5.61 26.03
CA LEU A 285 28.86 4.60 25.87
C LEU A 285 29.40 3.20 25.53
N LEU A 286 28.61 2.16 25.81
CA LEU A 286 28.96 0.76 25.60
C LEU A 286 28.57 0.25 24.21
N GLY A 287 27.40 0.64 23.70
CA GLY A 287 26.89 0.23 22.39
C GLY A 287 25.65 1.03 21.98
N ILE A 288 25.25 0.86 20.73
CA ILE A 288 24.04 1.45 20.14
C ILE A 288 22.99 0.35 19.94
N PHE A 289 21.76 0.56 20.40
CA PHE A 289 20.60 -0.26 20.07
C PHE A 289 19.73 0.47 19.05
N ARG A 290 19.40 -0.19 17.94
CA ARG A 290 18.64 0.43 16.86
C ARG A 290 17.65 -0.49 16.14
N GLY A 291 16.68 0.08 15.43
CA GLY A 291 15.62 -0.62 14.67
C GLY A 291 15.83 -0.61 13.15
N HIS A 292 14.77 -0.28 12.40
CA HIS A 292 14.71 0.21 11.01
C HIS A 292 15.10 -0.76 9.88
N GLU A 293 15.92 -1.78 10.15
CA GLU A 293 16.30 -2.78 9.15
C GLU A 293 15.79 -4.16 9.55
N ALA A 294 14.92 -4.74 8.72
CA ALA A 294 14.49 -6.12 8.85
C ALA A 294 15.70 -7.08 8.89
N LYS A 295 15.69 -8.03 9.83
CA LYS A 295 16.70 -9.09 9.98
C LYS A 295 16.02 -10.45 10.04
N ASP A 296 16.60 -11.44 9.36
CA ASP A 296 16.04 -12.81 9.31
C ASP A 296 15.89 -13.45 10.70
N ALA A 297 16.89 -13.30 11.56
CA ALA A 297 16.84 -13.76 12.95
C ALA A 297 16.09 -12.78 13.89
N GLY A 298 15.56 -11.67 13.39
CA GLY A 298 14.99 -10.59 14.20
C GLY A 298 16.03 -9.71 14.89
N TYR A 299 17.32 -9.99 14.76
CA TYR A 299 18.38 -9.14 15.28
C TYR A 299 19.70 -9.30 14.51
N THR A 300 20.63 -8.38 14.70
CA THR A 300 22.03 -8.53 14.27
C THR A 300 22.95 -7.85 15.27
N MET A 301 23.97 -8.57 15.74
CA MET A 301 25.05 -8.00 16.53
C MET A 301 26.23 -7.68 15.62
N TYR A 302 26.64 -6.41 15.58
CA TYR A 302 27.74 -5.97 14.73
C TYR A 302 29.09 -6.14 15.43
N ARG A 303 30.17 -5.81 14.70
CA ARG A 303 31.57 -5.92 15.16
C ARG A 303 31.75 -5.32 16.56
N LYS A 304 32.48 -6.04 17.43
CA LYS A 304 32.76 -5.62 18.80
C LYS A 304 33.74 -4.45 18.83
N THR A 305 33.48 -3.47 19.71
CA THR A 305 34.37 -2.34 19.97
C THR A 305 35.78 -2.81 20.39
N PRO A 306 36.86 -2.08 20.04
CA PRO A 306 38.22 -2.51 20.33
C PRO A 306 38.52 -2.55 21.84
N THR A 307 37.98 -1.59 22.59
CA THR A 307 38.24 -1.36 24.01
C THR A 307 37.33 -2.19 24.91
N LYS A 308 36.01 -2.02 24.79
CA LYS A 308 35.02 -2.65 25.69
C LYS A 308 34.66 -4.09 25.28
N LYS A 309 35.09 -4.56 24.11
CA LYS A 309 34.80 -5.91 23.55
C LYS A 309 33.31 -6.27 23.51
N PHE A 310 32.45 -5.25 23.44
CA PHE A 310 31.00 -5.36 23.31
C PHE A 310 30.58 -4.97 21.88
N PRO A 311 29.54 -5.60 21.29
CA PRO A 311 29.01 -5.21 19.97
C PRO A 311 28.79 -3.70 19.90
N SER A 312 29.40 -3.02 18.92
CA SER A 312 29.27 -1.55 18.82
C SER A 312 27.84 -1.14 18.50
N VAL A 313 27.15 -1.93 17.68
CA VAL A 313 25.75 -1.74 17.27
C VAL A 313 25.02 -3.06 17.41
N ILE A 314 23.76 -3.00 17.82
CA ILE A 314 22.81 -4.10 17.74
C ILE A 314 21.55 -3.59 17.05
N THR A 315 21.20 -4.20 15.92
CA THR A 315 19.89 -3.99 15.31
C THR A 315 18.91 -4.99 15.88
N ILE A 316 17.73 -4.52 16.30
CA ILE A 316 16.62 -5.34 16.78
C ILE A 316 15.40 -5.08 15.89
N PHE A 317 14.69 -6.13 15.52
CA PHE A 317 13.52 -6.06 14.64
C PHE A 317 12.42 -6.95 15.21
N SER A 318 11.25 -6.35 15.49
CA SER A 318 10.21 -6.98 16.31
C SER A 318 8.95 -7.36 15.52
N ALA A 319 8.98 -7.28 14.18
CA ALA A 319 7.91 -7.72 13.28
C ALA A 319 8.26 -9.10 12.64
N PRO A 320 7.72 -10.23 13.14
CA PRO A 320 8.00 -11.54 12.59
C PRO A 320 7.20 -11.77 11.30
N ASN A 321 7.72 -12.61 10.38
CA ASN A 321 7.10 -12.85 9.07
C ASN A 321 6.66 -11.56 8.37
N TYR A 322 7.55 -10.56 8.36
CA TYR A 322 7.26 -9.22 7.87
C TYR A 322 6.64 -9.25 6.46
N LEU A 323 5.58 -8.45 6.27
CA LEU A 323 4.76 -8.39 5.05
C LEU A 323 4.12 -9.72 4.62
N ASP A 324 3.95 -10.66 5.54
CA ASP A 324 3.50 -12.03 5.28
C ASP A 324 4.37 -12.81 4.26
N ALA A 325 5.60 -12.36 4.03
CA ALA A 325 6.45 -12.86 2.93
C ALA A 325 7.91 -13.09 3.33
N TYR A 326 8.43 -12.35 4.30
CA TYR A 326 9.85 -12.43 4.67
C TYR A 326 10.20 -13.72 5.41
N HIS A 327 9.23 -14.33 6.09
CA HIS A 327 9.42 -15.53 6.92
C HIS A 327 10.51 -15.40 8.01
N ASN A 328 10.90 -14.16 8.35
CA ASN A 328 11.86 -13.88 9.41
C ASN A 328 11.27 -14.16 10.79
N LYS A 329 12.16 -14.36 11.77
CA LYS A 329 11.83 -14.24 13.19
C LYS A 329 11.81 -12.77 13.60
N ALA A 330 11.13 -12.49 14.70
CA ALA A 330 11.29 -11.25 15.44
C ALA A 330 12.12 -11.50 16.70
N ALA A 331 12.66 -10.43 17.29
CA ALA A 331 13.29 -10.50 18.58
C ALA A 331 13.07 -9.24 19.43
N VAL A 332 13.32 -9.38 20.74
CA VAL A 332 13.45 -8.29 21.71
C VAL A 332 14.75 -8.44 22.50
N ILE A 333 15.30 -7.32 22.98
CA ILE A 333 16.47 -7.31 23.87
C ILE A 333 16.00 -7.16 25.31
N ARG A 334 16.23 -8.16 26.16
CA ARG A 334 16.04 -8.05 27.62
C ARG A 334 17.36 -7.69 28.27
N TYR A 335 17.41 -6.52 28.91
CA TYR A 335 18.56 -6.04 29.66
C TYR A 335 18.22 -5.94 31.15
N GLN A 336 18.87 -6.78 31.96
CA GLN A 336 18.68 -6.84 33.40
C GLN A 336 19.98 -7.28 34.07
N ASP A 337 20.34 -6.68 35.21
CA ASP A 337 21.54 -7.04 35.99
C ASP A 337 22.83 -7.07 35.16
N ARG A 338 22.96 -6.13 34.22
CA ARG A 338 24.08 -6.03 33.25
C ARG A 338 24.16 -7.19 32.25
N ASN A 339 23.19 -8.10 32.23
CA ASN A 339 23.08 -9.18 31.26
C ASN A 339 22.14 -8.79 30.12
N ILE A 340 22.53 -9.15 28.90
CA ILE A 340 21.73 -8.95 27.69
C ILE A 340 21.28 -10.32 27.19
N ILE A 341 19.97 -10.50 27.08
CA ILE A 341 19.36 -11.72 26.55
C ILE A 341 18.49 -11.32 25.38
N ILE A 342 18.77 -11.88 24.21
CA ILE A 342 17.91 -11.71 23.03
C ILE A 342 16.86 -12.83 23.05
N ARG A 343 15.58 -12.46 23.01
CA ARG A 343 14.46 -13.39 22.95
C ARG A 343 13.82 -13.30 21.57
N GLN A 344 13.87 -14.39 20.82
CA GLN A 344 13.25 -14.50 19.51
C GLN A 344 11.82 -15.06 19.63
N PHE A 345 10.94 -14.66 18.73
CA PHE A 345 9.59 -15.19 18.60
C PHE A 345 9.15 -15.25 17.13
N ASN A 346 8.15 -16.08 16.85
CA ASN A 346 7.59 -16.30 15.51
C ASN A 346 6.24 -15.58 15.37
N ALA A 347 5.78 -15.42 14.13
CA ALA A 347 4.51 -14.75 13.81
C ALA A 347 3.27 -15.46 14.35
N THR A 348 2.22 -14.68 14.60
CA THR A 348 0.86 -15.10 14.96
C THR A 348 -0.04 -15.00 13.75
N SER A 349 -1.05 -15.86 13.67
CA SER A 349 -2.15 -15.64 12.73
C SER A 349 -2.87 -14.33 13.04
N HIS A 350 -3.24 -13.59 12.00
CA HIS A 350 -4.06 -12.40 12.09
C HIS A 350 -5.19 -12.45 11.03
N PRO A 351 -6.26 -11.66 11.21
CA PRO A 351 -7.31 -11.51 10.21
C PRO A 351 -6.77 -11.00 8.88
N TYR A 352 -7.46 -11.40 7.81
CA TYR A 352 -7.09 -11.04 6.45
C TYR A 352 -7.79 -9.76 6.02
N TRP A 353 -7.02 -8.81 5.49
CA TRP A 353 -7.52 -7.63 4.81
C TRP A 353 -7.15 -7.67 3.34
N LEU A 354 -8.07 -7.24 2.48
CA LEU A 354 -7.75 -6.98 1.08
C LEU A 354 -6.80 -5.76 1.00
N PRO A 355 -5.91 -5.71 -0.02
CA PRO A 355 -4.99 -4.59 -0.18
C PRO A 355 -5.71 -3.24 -0.16
N ASN A 356 -5.12 -2.28 0.54
CA ASN A 356 -5.65 -0.92 0.72
C ASN A 356 -7.07 -0.85 1.35
N PHE A 357 -7.45 -1.85 2.15
CA PHE A 357 -8.76 -1.89 2.84
C PHE A 357 -9.97 -1.86 1.89
N MET A 358 -9.81 -2.39 0.67
CA MET A 358 -10.92 -2.53 -0.28
C MET A 358 -12.00 -3.46 0.25
N ASP A 359 -13.26 -3.09 0.03
CA ASP A 359 -14.38 -4.00 0.24
C ASP A 359 -14.48 -5.03 -0.91
N ALA A 360 -15.20 -6.12 -0.64
CA ALA A 360 -15.34 -7.23 -1.57
C ALA A 360 -16.08 -6.85 -2.87
N PHE A 361 -16.96 -5.84 -2.86
CA PHE A 361 -17.64 -5.39 -4.07
C PHE A 361 -16.69 -4.61 -4.96
N THR A 362 -15.98 -3.61 -4.41
CA THR A 362 -14.99 -2.84 -5.17
C THR A 362 -13.94 -3.76 -5.79
N TRP A 363 -13.51 -4.79 -5.06
CA TRP A 363 -12.55 -5.77 -5.57
C TRP A 363 -13.10 -6.68 -6.68
N SER A 364 -14.33 -7.20 -6.52
CA SER A 364 -14.86 -8.25 -7.42
C SER A 364 -15.65 -7.71 -8.61
N LEU A 365 -16.26 -6.53 -8.51
CA LEU A 365 -17.14 -5.98 -9.53
C LEU A 365 -16.47 -5.82 -10.91
N PRO A 366 -15.20 -5.37 -11.01
CA PRO A 366 -14.52 -5.31 -12.31
C PRO A 366 -14.39 -6.69 -12.97
N PHE A 367 -14.17 -7.73 -12.19
CA PHE A 367 -14.08 -9.10 -12.71
C PHE A 367 -15.43 -9.65 -13.11
N VAL A 368 -16.46 -9.45 -12.28
CA VAL A 368 -17.83 -9.87 -12.59
C VAL A 368 -18.29 -9.23 -13.89
N GLY A 369 -18.08 -7.91 -14.05
CA GLY A 369 -18.41 -7.19 -15.28
C GLY A 369 -17.66 -7.74 -16.50
N ALA A 370 -16.37 -8.02 -16.36
CA ALA A 370 -15.56 -8.60 -17.43
C ALA A 370 -16.08 -10.00 -17.85
N LYS A 371 -16.40 -10.87 -16.88
CA LYS A 371 -16.87 -12.23 -17.16
C LYS A 371 -18.28 -12.29 -17.71
N ILE A 372 -19.18 -11.43 -17.24
CA ILE A 372 -20.51 -11.28 -17.85
C ILE A 372 -20.36 -10.82 -19.30
N THR A 373 -19.50 -9.83 -19.55
CA THR A 373 -19.27 -9.33 -20.92
C THR A 373 -18.67 -10.42 -21.82
N GLU A 374 -17.68 -11.17 -21.34
CA GLU A 374 -17.07 -12.30 -22.06
C GLU A 374 -18.10 -13.38 -22.38
N MET A 375 -18.95 -13.73 -21.40
CA MET A 375 -20.05 -14.69 -21.59
C MET A 375 -21.06 -14.20 -22.63
N LEU A 376 -21.47 -12.94 -22.56
CA LEU A 376 -22.42 -12.37 -23.52
C LEU A 376 -21.84 -12.31 -24.94
N LEU A 377 -20.55 -11.96 -25.08
CA LEU A 377 -19.86 -12.01 -26.37
C LEU A 377 -19.76 -13.44 -26.91
N ALA A 378 -19.48 -14.42 -26.05
CA ALA A 378 -19.45 -15.83 -26.45
C ALA A 378 -20.84 -16.31 -26.91
N ILE A 379 -21.93 -15.92 -26.22
CA ILE A 379 -23.30 -16.21 -26.65
C ILE A 379 -23.60 -15.55 -27.99
N LEU A 380 -23.21 -14.29 -28.19
CA LEU A 380 -23.40 -13.57 -29.45
C LEU A 380 -22.58 -14.17 -30.60
N SER A 381 -21.42 -14.78 -30.32
CA SER A 381 -20.59 -15.46 -31.32
C SER A 381 -21.18 -16.78 -31.85
N VAL A 382 -22.27 -17.26 -31.23
CA VAL A 382 -23.04 -18.42 -31.74
C VAL A 382 -23.96 -18.01 -32.89
N CYS A 383 -24.28 -16.71 -33.04
CA CYS A 383 -25.01 -16.20 -34.20
C CYS A 383 -24.12 -16.26 -35.45
N SER A 384 -24.68 -16.73 -36.57
CA SER A 384 -23.96 -16.88 -37.84
C SER A 384 -23.78 -15.53 -38.55
N ASP A 385 -22.74 -15.42 -39.40
CA ASP A 385 -22.49 -14.22 -40.22
C ASP A 385 -23.70 -13.88 -41.14
N GLN A 386 -24.56 -14.84 -41.48
CA GLN A 386 -25.81 -14.62 -42.20
C GLN A 386 -26.90 -13.93 -41.35
N GLU A 387 -27.00 -14.25 -40.06
CA GLU A 387 -27.92 -13.58 -39.13
C GLU A 387 -27.46 -12.17 -38.75
N LEU A 388 -26.14 -11.89 -38.83
CA LEU A 388 -25.55 -10.58 -38.56
C LEU A 388 -25.45 -9.70 -39.82
N GLY A 389 -25.19 -10.29 -40.99
CA GLY A 389 -25.08 -9.61 -42.28
C GLY A 389 -26.42 -9.19 -42.90
N SER A 390 -27.51 -9.87 -42.56
CA SER A 390 -28.87 -9.49 -43.00
C SER A 390 -29.49 -8.32 -42.23
N VAL A 391 -28.69 -7.64 -41.39
CA VAL A 391 -29.10 -6.49 -40.56
C VAL A 391 -28.44 -5.18 -41.03
N SER A 392 -27.45 -5.23 -41.94
CA SER A 392 -26.83 -4.02 -42.52
C SER A 392 -27.48 -3.56 -43.83
N SER A 393 -28.41 -4.33 -44.40
CA SER A 393 -28.92 -4.10 -45.76
C SER A 393 -30.32 -3.47 -45.81
N GLU A 394 -30.76 -2.73 -44.78
CA GLU A 394 -32.01 -1.97 -44.90
C GLU A 394 -31.88 -0.75 -45.84
N GLU A 395 -30.65 -0.36 -46.23
CA GLU A 395 -30.43 0.69 -47.24
C GLU A 395 -30.30 0.14 -48.68
N ASP A 396 -30.00 -1.15 -48.87
CA ASP A 396 -29.79 -1.74 -50.20
C ASP A 396 -31.05 -2.42 -50.80
N ASP A 397 -32.08 -2.68 -49.99
CA ASP A 397 -33.32 -3.33 -50.49
C ASP A 397 -34.23 -2.38 -51.30
N ALA A 398 -33.99 -1.07 -51.25
CA ALA A 398 -34.73 -0.10 -52.08
C ALA A 398 -34.22 -0.04 -53.54
N GLU A 399 -32.95 -0.35 -53.79
CA GLU A 399 -32.35 -0.34 -55.14
C GLU A 399 -32.51 -1.68 -55.87
N ARG A 400 -32.61 -2.80 -55.14
CA ARG A 400 -32.91 -4.13 -55.73
C ARG A 400 -34.36 -4.33 -56.14
N ALA A 401 -35.30 -3.50 -55.68
CA ALA A 401 -36.70 -3.58 -56.10
C ALA A 401 -36.96 -3.05 -57.54
N TYR A 402 -35.98 -2.41 -58.17
CA TYR A 402 -36.09 -1.89 -59.56
C TYR A 402 -35.26 -2.65 -60.60
N ALA A 403 -34.55 -3.72 -60.22
CA ALA A 403 -33.64 -4.46 -61.10
C ALA A 403 -33.88 -5.98 -61.10
N VAL A 404 -35.14 -6.41 -61.04
CA VAL A 404 -35.54 -7.83 -61.23
C VAL A 404 -36.65 -7.92 -62.27
N GLU A 405 -36.35 -7.50 -63.49
CA GLU A 405 -36.83 -8.19 -64.69
C GLU A 405 -35.55 -8.64 -65.41
N GLU A 406 -35.43 -9.95 -65.66
CA GLU A 406 -34.30 -10.64 -66.31
C GLU A 406 -33.11 -10.97 -65.40
N ASP A 407 -33.24 -12.04 -64.60
CA ASP A 407 -32.45 -13.27 -64.78
C ASP A 407 -32.71 -14.23 -63.60
N GLU A 408 -33.38 -15.35 -63.91
CA GLU A 408 -33.49 -16.51 -63.03
C GLU A 408 -32.20 -17.32 -63.14
N GLU A 409 -31.34 -17.28 -62.11
CA GLU A 409 -30.60 -18.44 -61.59
C GLU A 409 -29.63 -17.97 -60.48
N GLU A 410 -29.38 -18.84 -59.51
CA GLU A 410 -28.55 -18.64 -58.30
C GLU A 410 -29.14 -17.81 -57.14
N ASN A 411 -30.02 -18.44 -56.35
CA ASN A 411 -30.11 -18.10 -54.93
C ASN A 411 -30.36 -19.36 -54.07
N ASP A 412 -29.32 -20.16 -53.90
CA ASP A 412 -29.36 -21.36 -53.07
C ASP A 412 -28.59 -21.11 -51.76
N THR A 413 -29.18 -20.36 -50.82
CA THR A 413 -28.71 -20.27 -49.42
C THR A 413 -29.82 -19.82 -48.47
N ARG A 414 -30.91 -20.58 -48.35
CA ARG A 414 -31.86 -20.45 -47.22
C ARG A 414 -31.70 -21.64 -46.27
N THR A 415 -31.57 -21.39 -44.97
CA THR A 415 -31.52 -22.49 -43.99
C THR A 415 -32.93 -23.01 -43.69
N ILE A 416 -33.04 -24.29 -43.33
CA ILE A 416 -34.32 -25.03 -43.17
C ILE A 416 -35.26 -24.39 -42.11
N ALA A 417 -34.73 -23.58 -41.18
CA ALA A 417 -35.52 -22.88 -40.18
C ALA A 417 -36.22 -21.60 -40.71
N ASP A 418 -35.73 -21.00 -41.78
CA ASP A 418 -36.25 -19.73 -42.33
C ASP A 418 -37.48 -19.91 -43.22
N LEU A 419 -37.76 -21.14 -43.65
CA LEU A 419 -38.90 -21.48 -44.51
C LEU A 419 -40.23 -21.61 -43.75
N ALA A 420 -40.22 -21.49 -42.42
CA ALA A 420 -41.40 -21.69 -41.55
C ALA A 420 -41.94 -20.40 -40.90
N LEU A 421 -41.34 -19.24 -41.16
CA LEU A 421 -41.69 -17.96 -40.53
C LEU A 421 -42.21 -16.96 -41.56
N THR A 422 -43.21 -16.17 -41.18
CA THR A 422 -43.71 -15.08 -42.03
C THR A 422 -42.69 -13.93 -42.13
N PRO A 423 -42.68 -13.15 -43.22
CA PRO A 423 -41.74 -12.03 -43.39
C PRO A 423 -41.77 -11.00 -42.23
N SER A 424 -42.94 -10.81 -41.60
CA SER A 424 -43.11 -9.96 -40.42
C SER A 424 -42.42 -10.52 -39.17
N GLU A 425 -42.49 -11.84 -38.95
CA GLU A 425 -41.86 -12.51 -37.81
C GLU A 425 -40.33 -12.55 -37.95
N ILE A 426 -39.83 -12.66 -39.19
CA ILE A 426 -38.40 -12.55 -39.48
C ILE A 426 -37.89 -11.14 -39.18
N SER A 427 -38.62 -10.09 -39.60
CA SER A 427 -38.28 -8.68 -39.29
C SER A 427 -38.31 -8.40 -37.79
N GLN A 428 -39.33 -8.89 -37.08
CA GLN A 428 -39.46 -8.72 -35.63
C GLN A 428 -38.33 -9.43 -34.87
N ARG A 429 -37.97 -10.65 -35.28
CA ARG A 429 -36.83 -11.40 -34.72
C ARG A 429 -35.49 -10.71 -34.99
N ARG A 430 -35.30 -10.10 -36.17
CA ARG A 430 -34.11 -9.29 -36.49
C ARG A 430 -34.01 -8.06 -35.61
N GLN A 431 -35.13 -7.36 -35.38
CA GLN A 431 -35.17 -6.20 -34.49
C GLN A 431 -34.87 -6.58 -33.02
N GLU A 432 -35.33 -7.74 -32.57
CA GLU A 432 -35.00 -8.27 -31.23
C GLU A 432 -33.51 -8.60 -31.09
N ILE A 433 -32.87 -9.16 -32.13
CA ILE A 433 -31.42 -9.43 -32.14
C ILE A 433 -30.63 -8.11 -32.12
N LYS A 434 -31.03 -7.12 -32.92
CA LYS A 434 -30.45 -5.76 -32.91
C LYS A 434 -30.54 -5.11 -31.53
N ASN A 435 -31.69 -5.20 -30.87
CA ASN A 435 -31.88 -4.70 -29.50
C ASN A 435 -31.00 -5.43 -28.48
N LYS A 436 -30.82 -6.76 -28.62
CA LYS A 436 -29.94 -7.56 -27.75
C LYS A 436 -28.46 -7.17 -27.94
N ILE A 437 -27.99 -6.99 -29.18
CA ILE A 437 -26.62 -6.55 -29.47
C ILE A 437 -26.36 -5.14 -28.92
N LEU A 438 -27.30 -4.22 -29.14
CA LEU A 438 -27.21 -2.86 -28.58
C LEU A 438 -27.22 -2.85 -27.05
N ALA A 439 -28.02 -3.72 -26.41
CA ALA A 439 -28.02 -3.87 -24.95
C ALA A 439 -26.68 -4.40 -24.42
N VAL A 440 -26.05 -5.37 -25.10
CA VAL A 440 -24.73 -5.91 -24.74
C VAL A 440 -23.64 -4.84 -24.93
N GLY A 441 -23.67 -4.08 -26.02
CA GLY A 441 -22.76 -2.96 -26.25
C GLY A 441 -22.91 -1.85 -25.19
N ARG A 442 -24.15 -1.54 -24.79
CA ARG A 442 -24.43 -0.59 -23.70
C ARG A 442 -23.89 -1.09 -22.36
N MET A 443 -24.11 -2.37 -22.02
CA MET A 443 -23.55 -2.97 -20.80
C MET A 443 -22.02 -2.94 -20.80
N GLN A 444 -21.37 -3.27 -21.93
CA GLN A 444 -19.91 -3.21 -22.04
C GLN A 444 -19.38 -1.79 -21.75
N ARG A 445 -20.05 -0.75 -22.25
CA ARG A 445 -19.68 0.66 -21.96
C ARG A 445 -19.92 1.01 -20.49
N VAL A 446 -21.05 0.61 -19.90
CA VAL A 446 -21.33 0.84 -18.48
C VAL A 446 -20.27 0.17 -17.60
N PHE A 447 -19.92 -1.09 -17.88
CA PHE A 447 -18.87 -1.79 -17.13
C PHE A 447 -17.48 -1.20 -17.36
N GLN A 448 -17.20 -0.65 -18.54
CA GLN A 448 -15.96 0.09 -18.81
C GLN A 448 -15.89 1.40 -18.02
N LEU A 449 -17.01 2.11 -17.88
CA LEU A 449 -17.12 3.32 -17.04
C LEU A 449 -17.03 2.99 -15.56
N LEU A 450 -17.67 1.91 -15.08
CA LEU A 450 -17.53 1.43 -13.70
C LEU A 450 -16.09 1.03 -13.39
N ARG A 451 -15.38 0.43 -14.35
CA ARG A 451 -13.95 0.13 -14.22
C ARG A 451 -13.10 1.39 -14.10
N LEU A 452 -13.39 2.42 -14.89
CA LEU A 452 -12.72 3.72 -14.79
C LEU A 452 -13.05 4.44 -13.47
N GLY A 453 -14.30 4.38 -13.02
CA GLY A 453 -14.76 4.94 -11.75
C GLY A 453 -14.08 4.29 -10.54
N ALA A 454 -13.99 2.95 -10.50
CA ALA A 454 -13.29 2.21 -9.45
C ALA A 454 -11.79 2.53 -9.39
N TYR A 455 -11.17 2.86 -10.54
CA TYR A 455 -9.80 3.34 -10.60
C TYR A 455 -9.66 4.78 -10.07
N LEU A 456 -10.66 5.64 -10.32
CA LEU A 456 -10.65 7.04 -9.90
C LEU A 456 -10.95 7.22 -8.40
N THR A 457 -11.78 6.35 -7.79
CA THR A 457 -11.99 6.32 -6.34
C THR A 457 -10.75 5.89 -5.55
N CYS A 458 -9.74 5.31 -6.22
CA CYS A 458 -8.45 4.97 -5.62
C CYS A 458 -7.45 6.15 -5.59
N LEU A 459 -7.80 7.32 -6.14
CA LEU A 459 -6.96 8.52 -6.06
C LEU A 459 -7.35 9.38 -4.85
N PRO A 460 -6.39 10.03 -4.17
CA PRO A 460 -6.69 10.95 -3.09
C PRO A 460 -7.52 12.12 -3.64
N GLN A 461 -8.77 12.26 -3.21
CA GLN A 461 -9.51 13.50 -3.33
C GLN A 461 -9.09 14.38 -2.17
N ASP A 462 -8.25 15.39 -2.42
CA ASP A 462 -8.27 16.67 -1.69
C ASP A 462 -7.20 17.63 -2.26
N THR A 463 -7.64 18.74 -2.86
CA THR A 463 -6.92 20.01 -2.81
C THR A 463 -7.94 21.13 -2.55
N PRO A 464 -7.74 22.02 -1.58
CA PRO A 464 -8.59 23.19 -1.40
C PRO A 464 -8.31 24.21 -2.49
N SER A 465 -9.36 24.67 -3.15
CA SER A 465 -9.36 25.74 -4.14
C SER A 465 -9.14 27.09 -3.46
N HIS A 466 -7.89 27.51 -3.28
CA HIS A 466 -7.58 28.93 -3.08
C HIS A 466 -6.17 29.29 -3.57
N ILE A 467 -6.09 30.42 -4.27
CA ILE A 467 -4.91 31.21 -4.68
C ILE A 467 -4.37 30.92 -6.10
N LEU A 468 -4.87 31.67 -7.08
CA LEU A 468 -4.00 32.28 -8.11
C LEU A 468 -4.65 33.51 -8.77
N THR A 469 -4.41 34.67 -8.17
CA THR A 469 -4.34 35.94 -8.91
C THR A 469 -2.89 36.42 -8.88
N GLN A 470 -2.13 36.19 -9.96
CA GLN A 470 -1.11 37.16 -10.38
C GLN A 470 -0.57 36.90 -11.79
N ARG A 471 -0.89 37.86 -12.66
CA ARG A 471 -0.05 38.55 -13.64
C ARG A 471 0.98 37.75 -14.45
N ARG A 472 0.68 37.71 -15.75
CA ARG A 472 1.63 37.66 -16.87
C ARG A 472 2.73 38.72 -16.75
N SER A 473 4.00 38.31 -16.87
CA SER A 473 5.04 39.13 -17.48
C SER A 473 5.97 38.27 -18.32
N ARG A 474 6.20 38.75 -19.55
CA ARG A 474 7.08 38.22 -20.59
C ARG A 474 8.54 38.57 -20.28
N GLU A 475 9.49 37.67 -20.55
CA GLU A 475 10.88 37.95 -20.98
C GLU A 475 11.56 36.61 -21.34
N ARG A 476 11.71 36.25 -22.63
CA ARG A 476 12.83 36.47 -23.58
C ARG A 476 14.20 35.92 -23.15
N HIS A 477 14.82 35.24 -24.14
CA HIS A 477 16.23 34.78 -24.30
C HIS A 477 16.41 33.28 -24.04
N ARG A 478 17.11 32.48 -24.86
CA ARG A 478 17.78 32.63 -26.16
C ARG A 478 18.01 31.21 -26.69
N ALA A 479 17.86 31.00 -27.99
CA ALA A 479 18.34 29.79 -28.66
C ALA A 479 19.87 29.87 -28.84
N CYS A 480 20.57 28.75 -28.63
CA CYS A 480 21.81 28.45 -29.34
C CYS A 480 22.01 26.93 -29.43
N THR A 481 22.72 26.56 -30.48
CA THR A 481 22.70 25.32 -31.24
C THR A 481 23.89 24.39 -30.94
N CYS A 482 23.69 23.11 -31.30
CA CYS A 482 24.66 22.15 -31.87
C CYS A 482 25.53 21.24 -30.96
N ARG A 483 25.25 19.93 -31.12
CA ARG A 483 26.15 18.80 -31.46
C ARG A 483 27.40 18.52 -30.61
N ALA A 484 27.44 17.33 -29.99
CA ALA A 484 28.11 16.10 -30.49
C ALA A 484 28.50 15.14 -29.34
N GLY A 485 28.39 13.82 -29.58
CA GLY A 485 29.19 12.82 -28.86
C GLY A 485 28.41 11.68 -28.21
N VAL A 486 28.04 10.65 -28.98
CA VAL A 486 27.66 9.33 -28.47
C VAL A 486 28.87 8.41 -28.58
N PRO A 487 29.24 7.68 -27.51
CA PRO A 487 29.82 6.35 -27.64
C PRO A 487 28.84 5.27 -27.15
N ARG A 488 28.79 4.18 -27.92
CA ARG A 488 28.02 2.95 -27.69
C ARG A 488 28.34 2.32 -26.32
N ALA A 489 27.29 2.04 -25.54
CA ALA A 489 27.31 1.05 -24.47
C ALA A 489 26.22 0.00 -24.74
N GLY A 490 26.52 -1.25 -24.36
CA GLY A 490 25.79 -2.45 -24.71
C GLY A 490 24.33 -2.50 -24.23
N SER A 491 23.58 -3.36 -24.91
CA SER A 491 22.17 -3.70 -24.70
C SER A 491 21.84 -4.12 -23.26
N PRO A 492 20.89 -3.44 -22.59
CA PRO A 492 20.15 -4.03 -21.47
C PRO A 492 19.00 -4.87 -22.04
N THR A 493 19.01 -6.13 -21.65
CA THR A 493 18.02 -7.16 -21.92
C THR A 493 16.62 -6.78 -21.42
N SER A 494 15.65 -6.87 -22.34
CA SER A 494 14.23 -7.20 -22.16
C SER A 494 13.43 -6.49 -21.06
N TRP A 495 12.78 -5.41 -21.48
CA TRP A 495 11.47 -4.98 -20.99
C TRP A 495 10.41 -6.06 -21.27
N PRO A 496 9.48 -6.36 -20.36
CA PRO A 496 8.24 -7.05 -20.70
C PRO A 496 7.11 -6.03 -20.89
N GLY A 497 7.20 -5.25 -21.97
CA GLY A 497 6.07 -4.52 -22.55
C GLY A 497 5.45 -5.39 -23.64
N GLY A 498 4.74 -6.44 -23.25
CA GLY A 498 4.06 -7.37 -24.15
C GLY A 498 2.56 -7.39 -23.88
N PHE A 499 1.78 -6.85 -24.81
CA PHE A 499 0.32 -6.90 -24.79
C PHE A 499 -0.18 -8.35 -24.96
N ALA A 500 -0.54 -8.98 -23.85
CA ALA A 500 -1.61 -9.98 -23.72
C ALA A 500 -1.66 -10.43 -22.25
N ALA A 501 -2.64 -9.94 -21.47
CA ALA A 501 -2.90 -10.47 -20.13
C ALA A 501 -4.42 -10.61 -19.92
N PRO A 502 -4.94 -11.84 -19.83
CA PRO A 502 -6.27 -12.11 -19.31
C PRO A 502 -6.14 -12.30 -17.79
N ASP A 503 -6.08 -11.25 -16.99
CA ASP A 503 -6.10 -11.40 -15.53
C ASP A 503 -6.55 -10.10 -14.84
N ALA A 504 -7.83 -10.04 -14.48
CA ALA A 504 -8.46 -8.89 -13.81
C ALA A 504 -8.61 -9.08 -12.29
N LEU A 505 -8.05 -10.15 -11.71
CA LEU A 505 -8.16 -10.46 -10.28
C LEU A 505 -6.79 -10.67 -9.66
N GLY A 506 -5.96 -9.63 -9.54
CA GLY A 506 -4.80 -9.64 -8.64
C GLY A 506 -3.87 -10.86 -8.71
N VAL A 507 -3.86 -11.61 -9.81
CA VAL A 507 -3.15 -12.88 -9.92
C VAL A 507 -1.65 -12.66 -9.75
N GLN A 508 -1.17 -11.43 -10.01
CA GLN A 508 0.19 -11.00 -9.68
C GLN A 508 0.53 -10.99 -8.18
N GLY A 509 -0.40 -10.73 -7.25
CA GLY A 509 -0.11 -10.81 -5.80
C GLY A 509 0.15 -12.26 -5.36
N THR A 510 -0.67 -13.19 -5.85
CA THR A 510 -0.46 -14.64 -5.69
C THR A 510 0.73 -15.17 -6.49
N GLN A 511 1.07 -14.58 -7.63
CA GLN A 511 2.26 -14.96 -8.39
C GLN A 511 3.55 -14.41 -7.79
N MET A 512 3.57 -13.19 -7.23
CA MET A 512 4.71 -12.66 -6.47
C MET A 512 5.05 -13.58 -5.29
N ARG A 513 4.04 -14.06 -4.55
CA ARG A 513 4.22 -15.06 -3.49
C ARG A 513 4.82 -16.39 -3.98
N ARG A 514 4.71 -16.73 -5.27
CA ARG A 514 5.38 -17.92 -5.84
C ARG A 514 6.86 -17.70 -6.15
N TYR A 515 7.33 -16.46 -6.20
CA TYR A 515 8.74 -16.13 -6.51
C TYR A 515 9.57 -15.80 -5.26
N ILE A 516 8.94 -15.43 -4.14
CA ILE A 516 9.64 -15.21 -2.86
C ILE A 516 9.86 -16.57 -2.19
N LYS A 517 11.12 -17.03 -2.14
CA LYS A 517 11.49 -18.31 -1.51
C LYS A 517 12.38 -18.14 -0.28
N SER A 518 12.92 -16.94 -0.10
CA SER A 518 13.87 -16.63 0.96
C SER A 518 13.68 -15.21 1.46
N PHE A 519 14.25 -14.93 2.64
CA PHE A 519 14.34 -13.59 3.21
C PHE A 519 14.98 -12.58 2.24
N ASP A 520 16.05 -12.98 1.56
CA ASP A 520 16.76 -12.12 0.61
C ASP A 520 15.92 -11.80 -0.63
N ASP A 521 15.13 -12.76 -1.13
CA ASP A 521 14.20 -12.51 -2.24
C ASP A 521 13.12 -11.50 -1.84
N ALA A 522 12.57 -11.65 -0.63
CA ALA A 522 11.56 -10.75 -0.09
C ALA A 522 12.13 -9.33 0.07
N ARG A 523 13.31 -9.22 0.69
CA ARG A 523 14.06 -7.96 0.86
C ARG A 523 14.36 -7.29 -0.47
N GLN A 524 14.77 -8.03 -1.47
CA GLN A 524 15.05 -7.48 -2.79
C GLN A 524 13.77 -6.98 -3.48
N SER A 525 12.65 -7.69 -3.33
CA SER A 525 11.35 -7.27 -3.87
C SER A 525 10.80 -6.01 -3.20
N ASP A 526 11.17 -5.76 -1.94
CA ASP A 526 10.68 -4.63 -1.15
C ASP A 526 11.63 -3.42 -1.12
N LEU A 527 12.82 -3.51 -1.72
CA LEU A 527 13.86 -2.49 -1.64
C LEU A 527 13.38 -1.07 -2.05
N ALA A 528 12.41 -0.98 -2.97
CA ALA A 528 11.83 0.29 -3.38
C ALA A 528 10.99 0.95 -2.27
N ASN A 529 10.33 0.15 -1.44
CA ASN A 529 9.50 0.59 -0.32
C ASN A 529 10.34 0.93 0.93
N GLU A 530 11.61 0.50 0.98
CA GLU A 530 12.57 0.88 2.02
C GLU A 530 13.17 2.28 1.79
N ARG A 531 12.90 2.90 0.63
CA ARG A 531 13.40 4.21 0.23
C ARG A 531 12.44 5.33 0.62
N MET A 532 12.97 6.50 0.98
CA MET A 532 12.17 7.72 1.14
C MET A 532 11.39 8.02 -0.16
N PRO A 533 10.05 8.15 -0.10
CA PRO A 533 9.23 8.46 -1.26
C PRO A 533 9.59 9.82 -1.88
N ARG A 534 9.47 9.94 -3.20
CA ARG A 534 9.60 11.23 -3.91
C ARG A 534 8.20 11.72 -4.30
N PHE A 535 7.72 12.80 -3.68
CA PHE A 535 6.51 13.49 -4.15
C PHE A 535 6.83 14.34 -5.37
N ASN A 536 6.20 14.03 -6.50
CA ASN A 536 6.25 14.89 -7.68
C ASN A 536 5.03 15.81 -7.68
N TYR A 537 5.15 16.98 -7.04
CA TYR A 537 4.09 18.00 -6.99
C TYR A 537 3.75 18.58 -8.37
N THR A 538 4.60 18.36 -9.39
CA THR A 538 4.39 18.85 -10.76
C THR A 538 3.80 17.81 -11.71
N ALA A 539 3.60 16.58 -11.24
CA ALA A 539 2.80 15.61 -11.99
C ALA A 539 1.31 16.00 -11.84
N ALA A 540 0.89 17.05 -12.55
CA ALA A 540 -0.46 17.02 -13.12
C ALA A 540 -0.61 15.64 -13.74
N HIS A 541 -1.59 14.85 -13.29
CA HIS A 541 -1.80 13.47 -13.70
C HIS A 541 -1.65 13.32 -15.21
N GLU A 542 -0.45 12.97 -15.67
CA GLU A 542 -0.26 12.39 -16.98
C GLU A 542 -0.87 11.00 -16.87
N LEU A 543 -2.19 10.95 -17.09
CA LEU A 543 -2.85 9.74 -17.54
C LEU A 543 -1.92 9.12 -18.59
N PRO A 544 -1.64 7.80 -18.53
CA PRO A 544 -0.95 7.17 -19.63
C PRO A 544 -1.76 7.47 -20.89
N LEU A 545 -1.17 8.28 -21.77
CA LEU A 545 -1.68 8.58 -23.10
C LEU A 545 -1.80 7.23 -23.83
N VAL A 546 -2.96 6.60 -23.72
CA VAL A 546 -3.45 5.71 -24.76
C VAL A 546 -3.45 6.57 -26.03
N PRO A 547 -2.94 6.08 -27.17
CA PRO A 547 -2.91 6.85 -28.40
C PRO A 547 -4.31 7.41 -28.71
N SER A 548 -4.49 8.71 -28.47
CA SER A 548 -5.72 9.43 -28.75
C SER A 548 -5.84 9.61 -30.26
N MET A 549 -6.90 9.06 -30.85
CA MET A 549 -7.39 9.60 -32.11
C MET A 549 -8.09 10.92 -31.79
N ARG A 550 -7.58 12.01 -32.40
CA ARG A 550 -8.13 13.38 -32.29
C ARG A 550 -9.65 13.39 -32.46
N ILE A 551 -10.36 14.00 -31.52
CA ILE A 551 -11.74 14.48 -31.67
C ILE A 551 -11.67 16.01 -31.84
N PRO A 552 -12.24 16.62 -32.88
CA PRO A 552 -12.34 18.08 -32.99
C PRO A 552 -13.51 18.63 -32.18
N GLY A 553 -13.22 19.59 -31.30
CA GLY A 553 -14.07 20.75 -30.98
C GLY A 553 -15.32 20.52 -30.12
N LEU A 554 -15.24 20.90 -28.85
CA LEU A 554 -16.39 21.41 -28.07
C LEU A 554 -15.89 22.55 -27.17
N ALA A 555 -16.59 23.68 -27.26
CA ALA A 555 -16.34 24.90 -26.50
C ALA A 555 -16.88 24.78 -25.07
N GLU A 556 -16.26 25.54 -24.16
CA GLU A 556 -16.68 25.70 -22.76
C GLU A 556 -18.02 26.43 -22.65
N GLU A 557 -18.98 25.83 -21.93
CA GLU A 557 -19.98 26.60 -21.17
C GLU A 557 -20.11 26.00 -19.76
N GLY A 558 -19.99 26.89 -18.76
CA GLY A 558 -19.96 26.56 -17.35
C GLY A 558 -21.34 26.46 -16.70
N GLY A 559 -21.45 25.63 -15.68
CA GLY A 559 -22.57 25.55 -14.76
C GLY A 559 -22.19 24.81 -13.48
N GLU A 560 -22.40 25.46 -12.34
CA GLU A 560 -22.17 24.96 -10.98
C GLU A 560 -23.12 23.80 -10.61
N GLY A 561 -22.61 22.76 -9.94
CA GLY A 561 -23.42 21.69 -9.33
C GLY A 561 -22.58 20.68 -8.55
N GLY A 562 -22.94 20.41 -7.29
CA GLY A 562 -22.25 19.51 -6.35
C GLY A 562 -22.23 18.01 -6.75
N PRO A 563 -21.74 17.12 -5.86
CA PRO A 563 -21.35 15.75 -6.22
C PRO A 563 -22.57 14.97 -6.72
N THR A 564 -22.56 14.63 -8.00
CA THR A 564 -23.62 13.84 -8.63
C THR A 564 -23.51 12.39 -8.17
N SER A 565 -24.61 11.83 -7.65
CA SER A 565 -24.65 10.40 -7.30
C SER A 565 -24.41 9.54 -8.54
N MET A 566 -23.85 8.35 -8.36
CA MET A 566 -23.59 7.36 -9.43
C MET A 566 -24.84 7.13 -10.29
N GLU A 567 -26.03 7.19 -9.68
CA GLU A 567 -27.33 7.08 -10.33
C GLU A 567 -27.60 8.25 -11.30
N ALA A 568 -27.24 9.47 -10.93
CA ALA A 568 -27.41 10.67 -11.75
C ALA A 568 -26.46 10.68 -12.96
N LEU A 569 -25.23 10.17 -12.81
CA LEU A 569 -24.27 10.01 -13.92
C LEU A 569 -24.74 8.93 -14.92
N ILE A 570 -25.29 7.83 -14.42
CA ILE A 570 -25.89 6.77 -15.26
C ILE A 570 -27.10 7.32 -16.02
N LYS A 571 -27.95 8.10 -15.36
CA LYS A 571 -29.15 8.69 -15.98
C LYS A 571 -28.80 9.73 -17.05
N LYS A 572 -27.83 10.60 -16.77
CA LYS A 572 -27.37 11.64 -17.70
C LYS A 572 -26.69 11.04 -18.94
N ALA A 573 -25.89 9.99 -18.77
CA ALA A 573 -25.26 9.27 -19.89
C ALA A 573 -26.27 8.50 -20.77
N LEU A 574 -27.44 8.14 -20.22
CA LEU A 574 -28.51 7.50 -20.98
C LEU A 574 -29.44 8.50 -21.69
N GLU A 575 -29.51 9.74 -21.22
CA GLU A 575 -30.40 10.80 -21.75
C GLU A 575 -29.72 11.69 -22.81
N GLU A 576 -28.39 11.89 -22.78
CA GLU A 576 -27.67 12.80 -23.72
C GLU A 576 -27.31 12.21 -25.10
N GLU A 577 -27.42 10.89 -25.36
CA GLU A 577 -27.01 10.27 -26.65
C GLU A 577 -28.17 10.01 -27.63
N GLY A 578 -29.07 10.97 -27.77
CA GLY A 578 -30.04 11.01 -28.87
C GLY A 578 -29.44 11.58 -30.18
N LEU A 579 -28.35 11.03 -30.72
CA LEU A 579 -27.80 11.42 -32.03
C LEU A 579 -27.15 10.22 -32.74
N GLY A 580 -27.64 9.94 -33.95
CA GLY A 580 -27.20 8.82 -34.79
C GLY A 580 -25.85 9.03 -35.46
N ASP A 581 -25.18 7.93 -35.77
CA ASP A 581 -24.60 7.62 -37.09
C ASP A 581 -23.96 6.20 -37.04
N GLY A 582 -24.16 5.42 -38.09
CA GLY A 582 -23.93 3.97 -38.21
C GLY A 582 -22.47 3.48 -38.12
N GLY A 583 -21.51 4.33 -37.79
CA GLY A 583 -20.09 4.05 -38.00
C GLY A 583 -19.38 3.14 -36.98
N MET A 584 -20.02 2.72 -35.88
CA MET A 584 -19.35 1.90 -34.85
C MET A 584 -19.57 0.40 -35.01
N VAL A 585 -20.74 -0.01 -35.52
CA VAL A 585 -21.06 -1.41 -35.83
C VAL A 585 -20.12 -1.94 -36.92
N GLU A 586 -19.86 -1.12 -37.92
CA GLU A 586 -18.99 -1.41 -39.06
C GLU A 586 -17.51 -1.58 -38.66
N ARG A 587 -17.03 -0.83 -37.66
CA ARG A 587 -15.66 -0.94 -37.15
C ARG A 587 -15.45 -2.16 -36.26
N LEU A 588 -16.51 -2.63 -35.59
CA LEU A 588 -16.46 -3.84 -34.77
C LEU A 588 -16.53 -5.09 -35.66
N ALA A 589 -17.38 -5.09 -36.69
CA ALA A 589 -17.49 -6.14 -37.70
C ALA A 589 -16.18 -6.34 -38.48
N ASN A 590 -15.55 -5.25 -38.95
CA ASN A 590 -14.27 -5.32 -39.67
C ASN A 590 -13.10 -5.84 -38.81
N ARG A 591 -13.16 -5.67 -37.48
CA ARG A 591 -12.13 -6.18 -36.57
C ARG A 591 -12.26 -7.69 -36.32
N ILE A 592 -13.47 -8.22 -36.43
CA ILE A 592 -13.76 -9.66 -36.36
C ILE A 592 -13.34 -10.34 -37.68
N ALA A 593 -13.55 -9.67 -38.82
CA ALA A 593 -13.17 -10.18 -40.14
C ALA A 593 -11.64 -10.22 -40.40
N GLY A 594 -10.85 -9.40 -39.71
CA GLY A 594 -9.44 -9.15 -40.07
C GLY A 594 -8.34 -9.90 -39.29
N GLY A 595 -8.64 -10.84 -38.39
CA GLY A 595 -7.65 -11.24 -37.37
C GLY A 595 -7.57 -12.73 -37.00
N ARG A 596 -6.63 -13.43 -37.65
CA ARG A 596 -5.93 -14.68 -37.27
C ARG A 596 -6.56 -16.03 -37.61
N THR A 597 -5.92 -16.66 -38.60
CA THR A 597 -5.79 -18.10 -38.84
C THR A 597 -5.38 -18.86 -37.57
N HIS A 598 -6.29 -19.66 -37.02
CA HIS A 598 -6.00 -20.60 -35.95
C HIS A 598 -5.58 -21.97 -36.50
N GLY A 599 -4.40 -22.44 -36.10
CA GLY A 599 -4.11 -23.87 -36.07
C GLY A 599 -5.10 -24.57 -35.12
N ARG A 600 -5.54 -25.78 -35.50
CA ARG A 600 -6.53 -26.60 -34.79
C ARG A 600 -6.31 -26.62 -33.27
N PRO A 601 -7.37 -26.46 -32.45
CA PRO A 601 -7.29 -26.70 -31.02
C PRO A 601 -7.06 -28.20 -30.73
N ARG A 602 -6.09 -28.51 -29.87
CA ARG A 602 -5.90 -29.85 -29.29
C ARG A 602 -6.88 -30.04 -28.13
N ALA A 603 -7.45 -31.23 -28.02
CA ALA A 603 -8.34 -31.60 -26.92
C ALA A 603 -7.66 -31.44 -25.54
N LEU A 604 -8.38 -30.86 -24.59
CA LEU A 604 -8.01 -30.81 -23.17
C LEU A 604 -7.92 -32.24 -22.61
N LYS A 605 -6.73 -32.64 -22.16
CA LYS A 605 -6.57 -33.84 -21.32
C LYS A 605 -7.15 -33.55 -19.94
N ARG A 606 -8.03 -34.45 -19.47
CA ARG A 606 -8.39 -34.56 -18.05
C ARG A 606 -7.10 -34.68 -17.23
N PHE A 607 -6.89 -33.76 -16.30
CA PHE A 607 -6.01 -34.02 -15.16
C PHE A 607 -6.79 -34.92 -14.21
N GLU A 608 -6.30 -36.14 -14.07
CA GLU A 608 -6.70 -37.06 -13.01
C GLU A 608 -6.31 -36.43 -11.67
N THR A 609 -7.30 -36.22 -10.81
CA THR A 609 -7.08 -36.13 -9.37
C THR A 609 -6.64 -37.52 -8.91
N ALA A 610 -5.37 -37.66 -8.55
CA ALA A 610 -4.87 -38.84 -7.84
C ALA A 610 -5.25 -38.74 -6.34
N PRO A 611 -5.45 -39.89 -5.66
CA PRO A 611 -6.10 -40.00 -4.35
C PRO A 611 -5.29 -39.43 -3.18
#